data_AF-A0A818ICM8-F1
#
_entry.id   AF-A0A818ICM8-F1
#
_cell.length_a   1.000
_cell.length_b   1.000
_cell.length_c   1.000
_cell.angle_alpha   90.00
_cell.angle_beta   90.00
_cell.angle_gamma   90.00
#
_symmetry.space_group_name_H-M   'P 1'
#
loop_
_entity.id
_entity.type
_entity.pdbx_description
1 polymer ?
#
loop_
_entity_poly.entity_id
_entity_poly.type
_entity_poly.pdbx_seq_one_letter_code
_entity_poly.pdbx_strand_id
1 'polypeptide(L)'
;MIAEDRYGPKRNRFEDDDLIDRLNSRYTVMALTMCIFIITGKAYVGDPINCWTPAQFSGTHNAYTNSICWLKGSYYLPTDEITIPDRTKPRLYHVSYYQWTPFILLGMCLLFLLPQVLWQAFARQGGVNIKRLVKTIKDQVETNKGVEQAQKTIKLYLDTQRIRGGSICCGIRCRSFYTTYTLTYFIIKLLYILNALCQFFLLNTFLSFHFTSYGPEALNKLFSGEDFFESPRFPRVTMCDFMIRHLGSNQHWYAIQCNLPINIYNDKIFLGIWVWLIVLAILNLLSIIPWILFLRQRQRSTTIRNYLRISKQSTAEEKETLLSSTKESFLHRGDKTEEFINYLRIDGFLILHIIARNTDDIVAGQIVDHLYKNFESERRIARSDV
;
A
#
# COMPACT_ATOMS: atom_id res chain seq x y z
N MET A 1 -5.05 -49.84 -15.58
CA MET A 1 -4.22 -49.00 -14.70
C MET A 1 -4.86 -47.63 -14.63
N ILE A 2 -5.32 -47.30 -13.43
CA ILE A 2 -6.02 -46.08 -13.07
C ILE A 2 -5.07 -44.89 -13.26
N ALA A 3 -5.51 -43.89 -14.01
CA ALA A 3 -4.89 -42.56 -14.03
C ALA A 3 -5.87 -41.58 -13.37
N GLU A 4 -6.05 -41.76 -12.06
CA GLU A 4 -6.36 -40.64 -11.17
C GLU A 4 -5.02 -39.94 -10.90
N ASP A 5 -4.90 -38.68 -11.31
CA ASP A 5 -4.57 -37.56 -10.43
C ASP A 5 -4.26 -36.29 -11.24
N ARG A 6 -4.51 -35.14 -10.62
CA ARG A 6 -4.20 -33.75 -11.02
C ARG A 6 -5.33 -32.90 -11.59
N TYR A 7 -6.46 -32.88 -10.87
CA TYR A 7 -7.16 -31.61 -10.60
C TYR A 7 -6.97 -31.23 -9.12
N GLY A 8 -5.74 -30.90 -8.75
CA GLY A 8 -5.51 -30.22 -7.48
C GLY A 8 -6.15 -28.82 -7.55
N PRO A 9 -6.89 -28.36 -6.54
CA PRO A 9 -7.45 -27.01 -6.54
C PRO A 9 -6.29 -26.03 -6.68
N LYS A 10 -6.37 -25.12 -7.67
CA LYS A 10 -5.44 -23.98 -7.77
C LYS A 10 -5.41 -23.32 -6.41
N ARG A 11 -4.29 -23.42 -5.69
CA ARG A 11 -4.05 -22.72 -4.42
C ARG A 11 -4.03 -21.22 -4.70
N ASN A 12 -5.20 -20.62 -4.86
CA ASN A 12 -5.33 -19.18 -4.95
C ASN A 12 -4.85 -18.61 -3.62
N ARG A 13 -3.84 -17.73 -3.71
CA ARG A 13 -3.31 -16.97 -2.58
C ARG A 13 -4.48 -16.28 -1.89
N PHE A 14 -4.56 -16.41 -0.56
CA PHE A 14 -5.56 -15.68 0.22
C PHE A 14 -5.46 -14.17 -0.06
N GLU A 15 -6.58 -13.56 -0.42
CA GLU A 15 -6.75 -12.17 -0.80
C GLU A 15 -7.60 -11.44 0.25
N ASP A 16 -6.98 -10.96 1.32
CA ASP A 16 -7.57 -9.98 2.24
C ASP A 16 -7.53 -8.56 1.68
N ASP A 17 -6.57 -8.28 0.80
CA ASP A 17 -6.23 -6.94 0.34
C ASP A 17 -6.81 -6.65 -1.06
N ASP A 18 -7.32 -5.42 -1.27
CA ASP A 18 -7.73 -4.97 -2.59
C ASP A 18 -6.54 -4.91 -3.56
N LEU A 19 -6.80 -4.91 -4.87
CA LEU A 19 -5.76 -4.72 -5.88
C LEU A 19 -4.95 -3.44 -5.61
N ILE A 20 -5.62 -2.37 -5.20
CA ILE A 20 -5.01 -1.08 -4.90
C ILE A 20 -4.09 -1.17 -3.68
N ASP A 21 -4.47 -1.91 -2.65
CA ASP A 21 -3.62 -2.11 -1.45
C ASP A 21 -2.34 -2.88 -1.82
N ARG A 22 -2.44 -3.84 -2.75
CA ARG A 22 -1.28 -4.56 -3.30
C ARG A 22 -0.39 -3.66 -4.16
N LEU A 23 -0.97 -2.73 -4.91
CA LEU A 23 -0.20 -1.73 -5.67
C LEU A 23 0.68 -0.89 -4.72
N ASN A 24 0.12 -0.42 -3.61
CA ASN A 24 0.89 0.35 -2.62
C ASN A 24 1.95 -0.50 -1.90
N SER A 25 1.55 -1.63 -1.28
CA SER A 25 2.42 -2.34 -0.34
C SER A 25 3.38 -3.35 -0.99
N ARG A 26 3.03 -3.90 -2.16
CA ARG A 26 3.83 -4.94 -2.83
C ARG A 26 4.53 -4.41 -4.07
N TYR A 27 3.76 -3.91 -5.03
CA TYR A 27 4.31 -3.54 -6.34
C TYR A 27 5.17 -2.27 -6.26
N THR A 28 4.73 -1.25 -5.52
CA THR A 28 5.52 -0.03 -5.31
C THR A 28 6.81 -0.34 -4.56
N VAL A 29 6.74 -1.14 -3.49
CA VAL A 29 7.94 -1.54 -2.73
C VAL A 29 8.92 -2.35 -3.59
N MET A 30 8.42 -3.28 -4.40
CA MET A 30 9.25 -4.05 -5.34
C MET A 30 9.93 -3.13 -6.38
N ALA A 31 9.19 -2.17 -6.95
CA ALA A 31 9.73 -1.22 -7.92
C ALA A 31 10.79 -0.30 -7.27
N LEU A 32 10.50 0.26 -6.10
CA LEU A 32 11.46 1.09 -5.36
C LEU A 32 12.71 0.30 -4.96
N THR A 33 12.56 -0.97 -4.55
CA THR A 33 13.68 -1.86 -4.23
C THR A 33 14.56 -2.11 -5.46
N MET A 34 13.96 -2.30 -6.64
CA MET A 34 14.69 -2.39 -7.90
C MET A 34 15.48 -1.09 -8.20
N CYS A 35 14.86 0.08 -8.01
CA CYS A 35 15.54 1.36 -8.14
C CYS A 35 16.72 1.51 -7.17
N ILE A 36 16.57 1.07 -5.92
CA ILE A 36 17.66 1.07 -4.93
C ILE A 36 18.84 0.23 -5.43
N PHE A 37 18.58 -0.96 -5.98
CA PHE A 37 19.65 -1.81 -6.53
C PHE A 37 20.37 -1.13 -7.70
N ILE A 38 19.63 -0.48 -8.60
CA ILE A 38 20.22 0.23 -9.75
C ILE A 38 21.13 1.38 -9.28
N ILE A 39 20.64 2.23 -8.37
CA ILE A 39 21.39 3.39 -7.88
C ILE A 39 22.60 2.93 -7.06
N THR A 40 22.42 1.96 -6.16
CA THR A 40 23.52 1.39 -5.37
C THR A 40 24.59 0.76 -6.27
N GLY A 41 24.17 0.03 -7.31
CA GLY A 41 25.09 -0.52 -8.31
C GLY A 41 25.91 0.57 -8.99
N LYS A 42 25.28 1.69 -9.38
CA LYS A 42 25.99 2.83 -9.97
C LYS A 42 26.87 3.60 -8.97
N ALA A 43 26.49 3.64 -7.71
CA ALA A 43 27.22 4.36 -6.67
C ALA A 43 28.50 3.64 -6.21
N TYR A 44 28.50 2.29 -6.18
CA TYR A 44 29.62 1.50 -5.63
C TYR A 44 30.39 0.66 -6.64
N VAL A 45 29.74 0.20 -7.73
CA VAL A 45 30.38 -0.66 -8.74
C VAL A 45 30.84 0.14 -9.96
N GLY A 46 30.12 1.20 -10.32
CA GLY A 46 30.52 2.13 -11.37
C GLY A 46 31.26 3.35 -10.82
N ASP A 47 31.71 4.21 -11.72
CA ASP A 47 32.29 5.52 -11.36
C ASP A 47 31.16 6.53 -11.10
N PRO A 48 30.91 6.91 -9.83
CA PRO A 48 29.76 7.74 -9.50
C PRO A 48 29.96 9.21 -9.90
N ILE A 49 31.23 9.64 -9.96
CA ILE A 49 31.68 10.98 -10.34
C ILE A 49 33.03 10.86 -11.05
N ASN A 50 33.23 11.59 -12.15
CA ASN A 50 34.56 11.74 -12.77
C ASN A 50 34.91 13.21 -12.92
N CYS A 51 36.05 13.60 -12.37
CA CYS A 51 36.48 14.98 -12.38
C CYS A 51 37.56 15.24 -13.43
N TRP A 52 37.51 16.44 -14.01
CA TRP A 52 38.52 16.96 -14.92
C TRP A 52 39.72 17.48 -14.12
N THR A 53 40.66 16.59 -13.84
CA THR A 53 41.86 16.92 -13.08
C THR A 53 42.96 17.51 -13.96
N PRO A 54 43.86 18.33 -13.39
CA PRO A 54 45.01 18.85 -14.13
C PRO A 54 45.95 17.74 -14.65
N ALA A 55 46.61 17.98 -15.78
CA ALA A 55 47.47 16.98 -16.44
C ALA A 55 48.64 16.48 -15.57
N GLN A 56 49.09 17.26 -14.57
CA GLN A 56 50.14 16.86 -13.65
C GLN A 56 49.69 15.83 -12.58
N PHE A 57 48.39 15.55 -12.46
CA PHE A 57 47.90 14.56 -11.50
C PHE A 57 48.13 13.15 -12.04
N SER A 58 48.77 12.30 -11.22
CA SER A 58 48.91 10.87 -11.50
C SER A 58 47.53 10.18 -11.40
N GLY A 59 47.45 8.94 -11.89
CA GLY A 59 46.21 8.14 -11.77
C GLY A 59 45.71 7.99 -10.32
N THR A 60 46.62 7.89 -9.35
CA THR A 60 46.26 7.82 -7.92
C THR A 60 45.73 9.15 -7.38
N HIS A 61 46.29 10.28 -7.84
CA HIS A 61 45.76 11.60 -7.50
C HIS A 61 44.35 11.80 -8.08
N ASN A 62 44.09 11.33 -9.31
CA ASN A 62 42.75 11.38 -9.91
C ASN A 62 41.72 10.58 -9.10
N ALA A 63 42.07 9.36 -8.69
CA ALA A 63 41.20 8.53 -7.85
C ALA A 63 40.91 9.18 -6.49
N TYR A 64 41.92 9.80 -5.86
CA TYR A 64 41.76 10.55 -4.61
C TYR A 64 40.85 11.77 -4.79
N THR A 65 41.05 12.53 -5.87
CA THR A 65 40.24 13.71 -6.19
C THR A 65 38.78 13.33 -6.44
N ASN A 66 38.51 12.29 -7.24
CA ASN A 66 37.15 11.78 -7.44
C ASN A 66 36.52 11.37 -6.10
N SER A 67 37.25 10.67 -5.23
CA SER A 67 36.76 10.23 -3.93
C SER A 67 36.44 11.39 -2.99
N ILE A 68 37.29 12.41 -2.92
CA ILE A 68 37.05 13.59 -2.09
C ILE A 68 35.86 14.39 -2.61
N CYS A 69 35.77 14.60 -3.92
CA CYS A 69 34.66 15.32 -4.52
C CYS A 69 33.33 14.58 -4.31
N TRP A 70 33.36 13.24 -4.41
CA TRP A 70 32.20 12.42 -4.08
C TRP A 70 31.77 12.57 -2.62
N LEU A 71 32.70 12.53 -1.66
CA LEU A 71 32.40 12.56 -0.22
C LEU A 71 31.98 13.95 0.26
N LYS A 72 32.70 15.00 -0.17
CA LYS A 72 32.46 16.37 0.25
C LYS A 72 31.16 16.94 -0.33
N GLY A 73 30.74 16.43 -1.49
CA GLY A 73 29.67 17.02 -2.28
C GLY A 73 30.21 18.06 -3.27
N SER A 74 29.34 18.48 -4.17
CA SER A 74 29.65 19.41 -5.26
C SER A 74 28.63 20.54 -5.29
N TYR A 75 28.85 21.56 -6.11
CA TYR A 75 27.85 22.61 -6.33
C TYR A 75 27.58 22.81 -7.82
N TYR A 76 26.36 23.24 -8.15
CA TYR A 76 26.01 23.63 -9.51
C TYR A 76 26.41 25.08 -9.78
N LEU A 77 27.03 25.32 -10.93
CA LEU A 77 27.32 26.65 -11.46
C LEU A 77 26.68 26.73 -12.84
N PRO A 78 25.70 27.63 -13.07
CA PRO A 78 25.10 27.81 -14.40
C PRO A 78 26.16 28.17 -15.45
N THR A 79 26.00 27.69 -16.67
CA THR A 79 26.96 27.92 -17.78
C THR A 79 27.15 29.40 -18.10
N ASP A 80 26.14 30.24 -17.84
CA ASP A 80 26.17 31.68 -18.07
C ASP A 80 27.06 32.43 -17.05
N GLU A 81 27.33 31.82 -15.90
CA GLU A 81 28.24 32.37 -14.88
C GLU A 81 29.68 31.89 -15.14
N ILE A 82 30.43 32.71 -15.88
CA ILE A 82 31.82 32.40 -16.27
C ILE A 82 32.78 32.45 -15.06
N THR A 83 32.45 33.22 -14.02
CA THR A 83 33.33 33.41 -12.86
C THR A 83 32.94 32.51 -11.70
N ILE A 84 33.89 31.70 -11.24
CA ILE A 84 33.76 30.94 -10.01
C ILE A 84 33.69 31.95 -8.85
N PRO A 85 32.60 31.98 -8.06
CA PRO A 85 32.46 32.96 -6.98
C PRO A 85 33.62 32.87 -6.00
N ASP A 86 33.99 34.00 -5.39
CA ASP A 86 34.99 34.01 -4.32
C ASP A 86 34.60 33.04 -3.21
N ARG A 87 35.59 32.37 -2.62
CA ARG A 87 35.42 31.29 -1.65
C ARG A 87 34.81 31.76 -0.33
N THR A 88 34.87 33.06 -0.07
CA THR A 88 34.21 33.72 1.06
C THR A 88 32.69 33.75 0.91
N LYS A 89 32.17 33.60 -0.33
CA LYS A 89 30.74 33.58 -0.61
C LYS A 89 30.18 32.16 -0.44
N PRO A 90 28.96 32.02 0.12
CA PRO A 90 28.30 30.73 0.21
C PRO A 90 28.03 30.18 -1.20
N ARG A 91 28.29 28.89 -1.40
CA ARG A 91 27.92 28.17 -2.62
C ARG A 91 26.40 27.94 -2.58
N LEU A 92 25.64 28.67 -3.41
CA LEU A 92 24.18 28.75 -3.33
C LEU A 92 23.44 27.47 -3.81
N TYR A 93 24.12 26.53 -4.48
CA TYR A 93 23.51 25.32 -5.02
C TYR A 93 24.32 24.07 -4.68
N HIS A 94 24.34 23.68 -3.41
CA HIS A 94 25.01 22.46 -2.99
C HIS A 94 24.24 21.21 -3.44
N VAL A 95 24.94 20.30 -4.12
CA VAL A 95 24.42 19.05 -4.68
C VAL A 95 25.05 17.90 -3.90
N SER A 96 24.28 17.34 -2.96
CA SER A 96 24.67 16.15 -2.18
C SER A 96 23.55 15.12 -2.00
N TYR A 97 22.33 15.38 -2.51
CA TYR A 97 21.21 14.44 -2.38
C TYR A 97 21.49 13.07 -3.02
N TYR A 98 22.38 12.99 -4.03
CA TYR A 98 22.71 11.74 -4.70
C TYR A 98 23.35 10.72 -3.75
N GLN A 99 24.08 11.19 -2.73
CA GLN A 99 24.66 10.34 -1.69
C GLN A 99 23.56 9.70 -0.83
N TRP A 100 22.48 10.45 -0.60
CA TRP A 100 21.37 10.06 0.27
C TRP A 100 20.24 9.34 -0.47
N THR A 101 20.28 9.34 -1.81
CA THR A 101 19.18 8.82 -2.64
C THR A 101 18.82 7.36 -2.32
N PRO A 102 19.76 6.40 -2.14
CA PRO A 102 19.42 5.04 -1.74
C PRO A 102 18.66 4.97 -0.40
N PHE A 103 19.05 5.81 0.57
CA PHE A 103 18.41 5.86 1.88
C PHE A 103 17.04 6.52 1.83
N ILE A 104 16.87 7.55 1.01
CA ILE A 104 15.58 8.18 0.75
C ILE A 104 14.62 7.13 0.17
N LEU A 105 15.01 6.42 -0.88
CA LEU A 105 14.19 5.36 -1.48
C LEU A 105 13.90 4.23 -0.50
N LEU A 106 14.85 3.85 0.35
CA LEU A 106 14.62 2.86 1.41
C LEU A 106 13.57 3.35 2.42
N GLY A 107 13.66 4.62 2.85
CA GLY A 107 12.65 5.25 3.69
C GLY A 107 11.26 5.24 3.05
N MET A 108 11.18 5.52 1.76
CA MET A 108 9.93 5.40 1.00
C MET A 108 9.38 3.97 1.04
N CYS A 109 10.22 2.95 0.79
CA CYS A 109 9.82 1.54 0.89
C CYS A 109 9.21 1.21 2.25
N LEU A 110 9.87 1.62 3.34
CA LEU A 110 9.42 1.34 4.71
C LEU A 110 8.06 2.00 5.00
N LEU A 111 7.87 3.24 4.55
CA LEU A 111 6.60 3.95 4.71
C LEU A 111 5.45 3.33 3.90
N PHE A 112 5.72 2.79 2.70
CA PHE A 112 4.73 2.03 1.93
C PHE A 112 4.40 0.65 2.53
N LEU A 113 5.33 0.03 3.27
CA LEU A 113 5.10 -1.22 3.99
C LEU A 113 4.30 -1.03 5.28
N LEU A 114 4.40 0.14 5.91
CA LEU A 114 3.85 0.42 7.23
C LEU A 114 2.33 0.13 7.35
N PRO A 115 1.45 0.57 6.42
CA PRO A 115 0.01 0.28 6.52
C PRO A 115 -0.30 -1.22 6.48
N GLN A 116 0.43 -2.01 5.67
CA GLN A 116 0.23 -3.46 5.60
C GLN A 116 0.68 -4.17 6.88
N VAL A 117 1.80 -3.76 7.46
CA VAL A 117 2.26 -4.29 8.75
C VAL A 117 1.24 -3.98 9.84
N LEU A 118 0.68 -2.77 9.86
CA LEU A 118 -0.38 -2.38 10.79
C LEU A 118 -1.66 -3.20 10.58
N TRP A 119 -2.09 -3.41 9.33
CA TRP A 119 -3.23 -4.28 9.02
C TRP A 119 -3.05 -5.68 9.63
N GLN A 120 -1.89 -6.29 9.41
CA GLN A 120 -1.59 -7.63 9.93
C GLN A 120 -1.50 -7.68 11.45
N ALA A 121 -0.99 -6.62 12.08
CA ALA A 121 -0.89 -6.52 13.53
C ALA A 121 -2.30 -6.41 14.17
N PHE A 122 -3.14 -5.50 13.65
CA PHE A 122 -4.49 -5.29 14.18
C PHE A 122 -5.46 -6.44 13.83
N ALA A 123 -5.36 -7.03 12.64
CA ALA A 123 -6.17 -8.17 12.26
C ALA A 123 -5.93 -9.41 13.15
N ARG A 124 -4.72 -9.55 13.74
CA ARG A 124 -4.45 -10.60 14.74
C ARG A 124 -5.17 -10.36 16.07
N GLN A 125 -5.38 -9.09 16.44
CA GLN A 125 -6.02 -8.71 17.70
C GLN A 125 -7.56 -8.72 17.61
N GLY A 126 -8.15 -8.63 16.42
CA GLY A 126 -9.60 -8.59 16.19
C GLY A 126 -10.38 -9.89 16.51
N GLY A 127 -9.76 -10.89 17.15
CA GLY A 127 -10.43 -12.10 17.67
C GLY A 127 -10.81 -13.17 16.64
N VAL A 128 -10.74 -12.91 15.34
CA VAL A 128 -11.06 -13.87 14.25
C VAL A 128 -9.99 -13.81 13.17
N ASN A 129 -9.18 -14.85 13.07
CA ASN A 129 -8.21 -14.94 11.99
C ASN A 129 -8.91 -15.38 10.68
N ILE A 130 -9.42 -14.42 9.91
CA ILE A 130 -10.16 -14.66 8.66
C ILE A 130 -9.31 -15.50 7.67
N LYS A 131 -8.00 -15.28 7.63
CA LYS A 131 -7.08 -16.06 6.79
C LYS A 131 -7.05 -17.54 7.17
N ARG A 132 -7.01 -17.85 8.46
CA ARG A 132 -7.11 -19.24 8.94
C ARG A 132 -8.51 -19.79 8.66
N LEU A 133 -9.55 -19.01 8.89
CA LEU A 133 -10.94 -19.43 8.67
C LEU A 133 -11.18 -19.83 7.21
N VAL A 134 -10.82 -18.97 6.26
CA VAL A 134 -10.94 -19.25 4.82
C VAL A 134 -10.07 -20.44 4.42
N LYS A 135 -8.86 -20.56 4.96
CA LYS A 135 -8.01 -21.73 4.71
C LYS A 135 -8.68 -23.02 5.19
N THR A 136 -9.27 -23.01 6.39
CA THR A 136 -10.03 -24.16 6.91
C THR A 136 -11.22 -24.49 6.00
N ILE A 137 -11.96 -23.50 5.50
CA ILE A 137 -13.09 -23.75 4.58
C ILE A 137 -12.59 -24.43 3.28
N LYS A 138 -11.45 -23.99 2.74
CA LYS A 138 -10.88 -24.53 1.49
C LYS A 138 -10.20 -25.88 1.64
N ASP A 139 -9.57 -26.14 2.78
CA ASP A 139 -8.79 -27.37 3.01
C ASP A 139 -9.68 -28.55 3.42
N GLN A 140 -10.94 -28.31 3.80
CA GLN A 140 -11.89 -29.37 4.15
C GLN A 140 -12.42 -30.08 2.89
N VAL A 141 -12.35 -31.42 2.90
CA VAL A 141 -12.87 -32.27 1.81
C VAL A 141 -14.39 -32.17 1.70
N GLU A 142 -15.08 -32.03 2.84
CA GLU A 142 -16.52 -31.73 2.89
C GLU A 142 -16.74 -30.25 3.19
N THR A 143 -17.23 -29.51 2.19
CA THR A 143 -17.55 -28.08 2.30
C THR A 143 -18.49 -27.79 3.49
N ASN A 144 -19.43 -28.69 3.77
CA ASN A 144 -20.41 -28.55 4.85
C ASN A 144 -19.77 -28.46 6.24
N LYS A 145 -18.75 -29.27 6.53
CA LYS A 145 -18.01 -29.22 7.81
C LYS A 145 -17.21 -27.93 7.95
N GLY A 146 -16.62 -27.46 6.87
CA GLY A 146 -15.93 -26.16 6.82
C GLY A 146 -16.86 -24.98 7.08
N VAL A 147 -18.04 -25.01 6.46
CA VAL A 147 -19.12 -24.02 6.63
C VAL A 147 -19.65 -24.00 8.07
N GLU A 148 -19.88 -25.16 8.68
CA GLU A 148 -20.36 -25.26 10.06
C GLU A 148 -19.35 -24.66 11.07
N GLN A 149 -18.06 -24.94 10.87
CA GLN A 149 -17.00 -24.37 11.69
C GLN A 149 -16.89 -22.85 11.51
N ALA A 150 -17.04 -22.36 10.27
CA ALA A 150 -17.03 -20.94 9.96
C ALA A 150 -18.21 -20.21 10.61
N GLN A 151 -19.40 -20.80 10.53
CA GLN A 151 -20.60 -20.31 11.20
C GLN A 151 -20.40 -20.21 12.73
N LYS A 152 -19.91 -21.26 13.38
CA LYS A 152 -19.64 -21.26 14.83
C LYS A 152 -18.68 -20.15 15.24
N THR A 153 -17.62 -19.96 14.45
CA THR A 153 -16.61 -18.92 14.68
C THR A 153 -17.18 -17.51 14.51
N ILE A 154 -17.94 -17.27 13.44
CA ILE A 154 -18.56 -15.97 13.15
C ILE A 154 -19.63 -15.64 14.21
N LYS A 155 -20.46 -16.62 14.60
CA LYS A 155 -21.45 -16.44 15.65
C LYS A 155 -20.81 -16.03 16.97
N LEU A 156 -19.79 -16.77 17.42
CA LEU A 156 -19.05 -16.46 18.64
C LEU A 156 -18.47 -15.04 18.61
N TYR A 157 -17.96 -14.62 17.44
CA TYR A 157 -17.45 -13.26 17.24
C TYR A 157 -18.55 -12.20 17.36
N LEU A 158 -19.70 -12.40 16.69
CA LEU A 158 -20.84 -11.47 16.74
C LEU A 158 -21.39 -11.34 18.16
N ASP A 159 -21.51 -12.45 18.89
CA ASP A 159 -22.02 -12.46 20.27
C ASP A 159 -21.04 -11.77 21.23
N THR A 160 -19.73 -12.02 21.09
CA THR A 160 -18.69 -11.33 21.88
C THR A 160 -18.72 -9.82 21.63
N GLN A 161 -18.87 -9.41 20.37
CA GLN A 161 -19.03 -8.02 19.95
C GLN A 161 -20.31 -7.37 20.48
N ARG A 162 -21.40 -8.15 20.60
CA ARG A 162 -22.67 -7.68 21.17
C ARG A 162 -22.54 -7.38 22.67
N ILE A 163 -21.88 -8.26 23.41
CA ILE A 163 -21.72 -8.16 24.87
C ILE A 163 -20.76 -7.04 25.25
N ARG A 164 -19.64 -6.90 24.54
CA ARG A 164 -18.58 -5.96 24.97
C ARG A 164 -18.81 -4.51 24.57
N GLY A 165 -19.60 -4.24 23.53
CA GLY A 165 -19.78 -2.88 22.99
C GLY A 165 -18.47 -2.32 22.42
N GLY A 166 -18.48 -1.77 21.21
CA GLY A 166 -17.27 -1.14 20.67
C GLY A 166 -16.91 0.09 21.51
N SER A 167 -15.92 -0.03 22.39
CA SER A 167 -15.43 1.10 23.20
C SER A 167 -14.26 1.77 22.49
N ILE A 168 -14.53 2.95 21.91
CA ILE A 168 -13.48 3.93 21.61
C ILE A 168 -13.27 4.70 22.92
N CYS A 169 -12.22 4.38 23.65
CA CYS A 169 -11.89 5.09 24.89
C CYS A 169 -10.70 6.03 24.65
N CYS A 170 -10.98 7.35 24.67
CA CYS A 170 -10.00 8.35 25.05
C CYS A 170 -9.87 8.32 26.59
N GLY A 171 -8.89 7.58 27.14
CA GLY A 171 -8.62 7.59 28.58
C GLY A 171 -7.78 6.43 29.09
N ILE A 172 -6.92 6.72 30.08
CA ILE A 172 -5.71 5.99 30.55
C ILE A 172 -5.98 4.65 31.27
N ARG A 173 -7.00 3.87 30.88
CA ARG A 173 -7.22 2.53 31.44
C ARG A 173 -7.70 1.54 30.37
N CYS A 174 -6.83 1.29 29.38
CA CYS A 174 -7.08 0.38 28.27
C CYS A 174 -7.09 -1.10 28.73
N ARG A 175 -8.26 -1.60 29.14
CA ARG A 175 -8.51 -3.04 29.26
C ARG A 175 -9.10 -3.55 27.93
N SER A 176 -8.23 -4.12 27.08
CA SER A 176 -8.54 -4.82 25.82
C SER A 176 -9.28 -4.00 24.74
N PHE A 177 -8.51 -3.34 23.88
CA PHE A 177 -8.98 -2.60 22.70
C PHE A 177 -9.48 -3.59 21.63
N TYR A 178 -10.79 -3.82 21.56
CA TYR A 178 -11.41 -4.56 20.44
C TYR A 178 -11.78 -3.57 19.34
N THR A 179 -10.81 -3.21 18.51
CA THR A 179 -11.08 -2.45 17.29
C THR A 179 -11.90 -3.29 16.34
N THR A 180 -13.00 -2.73 15.84
CA THR A 180 -13.82 -3.36 14.79
C THR A 180 -13.00 -3.52 13.51
N TYR A 181 -13.12 -4.66 12.81
CA TYR A 181 -12.38 -4.89 11.55
C TYR A 181 -12.65 -3.78 10.53
N THR A 182 -13.88 -3.29 10.49
CA THR A 182 -14.27 -2.20 9.60
C THR A 182 -13.48 -0.93 9.91
N LEU A 183 -13.37 -0.52 11.18
CA LEU A 183 -12.64 0.69 11.55
C LEU A 183 -11.15 0.57 11.22
N THR A 184 -10.53 -0.57 11.55
CA THR A 184 -9.14 -0.83 11.19
C THR A 184 -8.95 -0.76 9.68
N TYR A 185 -9.85 -1.34 8.89
CA TYR A 185 -9.77 -1.30 7.43
C TYR A 185 -9.79 0.12 6.87
N PHE A 186 -10.72 0.98 7.34
CA PHE A 186 -10.77 2.38 6.92
C PHE A 186 -9.53 3.18 7.37
N ILE A 187 -8.99 2.90 8.56
CA ILE A 187 -7.74 3.51 9.02
C ILE A 187 -6.59 3.16 8.07
N ILE A 188 -6.47 1.89 7.64
CA ILE A 188 -5.43 1.48 6.70
C ILE A 188 -5.60 2.17 5.34
N LYS A 189 -6.82 2.28 4.82
CA LYS A 189 -7.09 3.03 3.57
C LYS A 189 -6.70 4.51 3.70
N LEU A 190 -7.02 5.14 4.82
CA LEU A 190 -6.62 6.51 5.10
C LEU A 190 -5.09 6.64 5.19
N LEU A 191 -4.41 5.68 5.83
CA LEU A 191 -2.95 5.66 5.91
C LEU A 191 -2.29 5.54 4.54
N TYR A 192 -2.86 4.78 3.58
CA TYR A 192 -2.32 4.76 2.21
C TYR A 192 -2.43 6.11 1.50
N ILE A 193 -3.54 6.83 1.67
CA ILE A 193 -3.71 8.19 1.12
C ILE A 193 -2.72 9.16 1.77
N LEU A 194 -2.68 9.17 3.10
CA LEU A 194 -1.77 10.04 3.86
C LEU A 194 -0.32 9.73 3.54
N ASN A 195 0.04 8.46 3.37
CA ASN A 195 1.38 8.07 2.95
C ASN A 195 1.69 8.65 1.57
N ALA A 196 0.82 8.45 0.56
CA ALA A 196 1.04 9.00 -0.78
C ALA A 196 1.23 10.53 -0.77
N LEU A 197 0.44 11.27 0.02
CA LEU A 197 0.58 12.72 0.19
C LEU A 197 1.85 13.11 0.95
N CYS A 198 2.17 12.38 2.01
CA CYS A 198 3.36 12.62 2.84
C CYS A 198 4.64 12.38 2.01
N GLN A 199 4.66 11.40 1.11
CA GLN A 199 5.81 11.18 0.21
C GLN A 199 6.15 12.41 -0.63
N PHE A 200 5.15 13.14 -1.15
CA PHE A 200 5.40 14.39 -1.87
C PHE A 200 6.07 15.43 -0.99
N PHE A 201 5.59 15.60 0.24
CA PHE A 201 6.16 16.54 1.19
C PHE A 201 7.61 16.15 1.56
N LEU A 202 7.85 14.88 1.89
CA LEU A 202 9.17 14.38 2.23
C LEU A 202 10.16 14.57 1.08
N LEU A 203 9.79 14.18 -0.14
CA LEU A 203 10.66 14.33 -1.31
C LEU A 203 10.96 15.80 -1.62
N ASN A 204 9.99 16.70 -1.45
CA ASN A 204 10.19 18.14 -1.61
C ASN A 204 11.22 18.69 -0.60
N THR A 205 11.17 18.24 0.66
CA THR A 205 12.14 18.63 1.68
C THR A 205 13.53 18.02 1.42
N PHE A 206 13.61 16.73 1.11
CA PHE A 206 14.90 16.03 0.96
C PHE A 206 15.67 16.40 -0.30
N LEU A 207 14.98 16.62 -1.43
CA LEU A 207 15.62 16.98 -2.69
C LEU A 207 16.00 18.47 -2.76
N SER A 208 15.54 19.29 -1.81
CA SER A 208 15.84 20.74 -1.70
C SER A 208 15.48 21.57 -2.93
N PHE A 209 14.54 21.08 -3.75
CA PHE A 209 13.90 21.81 -4.83
C PHE A 209 12.39 21.51 -4.84
N HIS A 210 11.62 22.31 -5.58
CA HIS A 210 10.18 22.11 -5.72
C HIS A 210 9.87 20.80 -6.47
N PHE A 211 9.69 19.70 -5.73
CA PHE A 211 9.39 18.37 -6.29
C PHE A 211 7.95 18.33 -6.84
N THR A 212 7.02 19.03 -6.21
CA THR A 212 5.62 19.08 -6.64
C THR A 212 5.46 19.61 -8.07
N SER A 213 6.26 20.59 -8.48
CA SER A 213 6.22 21.17 -9.83
C SER A 213 6.96 20.34 -10.87
N TYR A 214 7.55 19.19 -10.50
CA TYR A 214 8.37 18.41 -11.43
C TYR A 214 7.58 17.85 -12.61
N GLY A 215 6.49 17.13 -12.34
CA GLY A 215 5.66 16.55 -13.40
C GLY A 215 5.03 17.57 -14.36
N PRO A 216 4.38 18.64 -13.88
CA PRO A 216 3.78 19.65 -14.76
C PRO A 216 4.81 20.33 -15.67
N GLU A 217 5.98 20.64 -15.14
CA GLU A 217 7.06 21.24 -15.94
C GLU A 217 7.64 20.25 -16.96
N ALA A 218 7.80 18.99 -16.57
CA ALA A 218 8.20 17.90 -17.45
C ALA A 218 7.21 17.71 -18.61
N LEU A 219 5.90 17.72 -18.33
CA LEU A 219 4.86 17.63 -19.34
C LEU A 219 4.83 18.86 -20.25
N ASN A 220 4.97 20.06 -19.68
CA ASN A 220 5.00 21.29 -20.46
C ASN A 220 6.17 21.31 -21.45
N LYS A 221 7.38 20.92 -21.02
CA LYS A 221 8.55 20.77 -21.90
C LYS A 221 8.32 19.76 -23.02
N LEU A 222 7.67 18.63 -22.70
CA LEU A 222 7.31 17.60 -23.70
C LEU A 222 6.33 18.15 -24.75
N PHE A 223 5.33 18.93 -24.35
CA PHE A 223 4.36 19.52 -25.28
C PHE A 223 4.95 20.66 -26.12
N SER A 224 5.88 21.44 -25.57
CA SER A 224 6.56 22.52 -26.28
C SER A 224 7.62 22.05 -27.27
N GLY A 225 7.95 20.74 -27.28
CA GLY A 225 9.00 20.19 -28.14
C GLY A 225 10.42 20.64 -27.76
N GLU A 226 10.58 21.20 -26.57
CA GLU A 226 11.91 21.52 -26.01
C GLU A 226 12.60 20.22 -25.57
N ASP A 227 13.93 20.24 -25.52
CA ASP A 227 14.73 19.10 -25.06
C ASP A 227 14.39 18.75 -23.61
N PHE A 228 13.51 17.76 -23.47
CA PHE A 228 13.09 17.16 -22.20
C PHE A 228 14.26 16.64 -21.35
N PHE A 229 15.42 16.45 -21.99
CA PHE A 229 16.58 15.81 -21.38
C PHE A 229 17.42 16.76 -20.52
N GLU A 230 17.19 18.07 -20.51
CA GLU A 230 17.99 19.00 -19.70
C GLU A 230 17.14 19.65 -18.58
N SER A 231 17.15 18.98 -17.41
CA SER A 231 16.54 19.50 -16.19
C SER A 231 17.62 20.13 -15.30
N PRO A 232 17.55 21.42 -14.96
CA PRO A 232 18.53 22.07 -14.08
C PRO A 232 18.45 21.55 -12.63
N ARG A 233 17.41 20.79 -12.26
CA ARG A 233 17.25 20.19 -10.92
C ARG A 233 18.26 19.08 -10.64
N PHE A 234 18.62 18.32 -11.68
CA PHE A 234 19.57 17.22 -11.59
C PHE A 234 20.79 17.51 -12.46
N PRO A 235 21.68 18.43 -12.03
CA PRO A 235 22.83 18.82 -12.83
C PRO A 235 23.76 17.64 -13.06
N ARG A 236 24.13 17.42 -14.31
CA ARG A 236 25.08 16.37 -14.73
C ARG A 236 26.53 16.82 -14.66
N VAL A 237 26.73 18.14 -14.60
CA VAL A 237 28.02 18.79 -14.47
C VAL A 237 27.98 19.63 -13.21
N THR A 238 28.96 19.43 -12.33
CA THR A 238 29.08 20.15 -11.06
C THR A 238 30.52 20.58 -10.83
N MET A 239 30.71 21.55 -9.95
CA MET A 239 32.00 22.05 -9.53
C MET A 239 32.34 21.50 -8.13
N CYS A 240 33.60 21.15 -7.93
CA CYS A 240 34.12 20.64 -6.67
C CYS A 240 35.31 21.49 -6.23
N ASP A 241 35.22 22.03 -5.01
CA ASP A 241 36.32 22.74 -4.37
C ASP A 241 36.98 21.84 -3.33
N PHE A 242 38.29 21.58 -3.47
CA PHE A 242 39.05 20.82 -2.48
C PHE A 242 40.43 21.43 -2.26
N MET A 243 41.10 20.95 -1.22
CA MET A 243 42.30 21.55 -0.67
C MET A 243 43.33 20.47 -0.43
N ILE A 244 44.56 20.70 -0.89
CA ILE A 244 45.69 19.80 -0.67
C ILE A 244 46.66 20.48 0.30
N ARG A 245 47.11 19.72 1.31
CA ARG A 245 48.10 20.17 2.28
C ARG A 245 49.45 19.56 1.93
N HIS A 246 50.45 20.40 1.73
CA HIS A 246 51.85 20.00 1.56
C HIS A 246 52.66 20.44 2.79
N LEU A 247 53.65 19.65 3.23
CA LEU A 247 54.55 20.05 4.31
C LEU A 247 55.33 21.33 3.90
N GLY A 248 55.29 22.36 4.75
CA GLY A 248 56.10 23.58 4.56
C GLY A 248 55.58 24.61 3.55
N SER A 249 54.40 24.41 2.94
CA SER A 249 53.79 25.35 1.97
C SER A 249 52.43 25.85 2.45
N ASN A 250 52.02 27.01 1.91
CA ASN A 250 50.65 27.50 1.97
C ASN A 250 49.68 26.47 1.35
N GLN A 251 48.44 26.51 1.85
CA GLN A 251 47.37 25.61 1.47
C GLN A 251 46.87 25.91 0.04
N HIS A 252 47.01 24.96 -0.88
CA HIS A 252 46.59 25.12 -2.27
C HIS A 252 45.16 24.62 -2.48
N TRP A 253 44.33 25.47 -3.09
CA TRP A 253 42.93 25.20 -3.36
C TRP A 253 42.71 24.94 -4.83
N TYR A 254 41.93 23.90 -5.12
CA TYR A 254 41.57 23.50 -6.46
C TYR A 254 40.05 23.58 -6.60
N ALA A 255 39.59 24.23 -7.67
CA ALA A 255 38.22 24.17 -8.14
C ALA A 255 38.24 23.43 -9.48
N ILE A 256 37.57 22.29 -9.54
CA ILE A 256 37.56 21.44 -10.74
C ILE A 256 36.13 21.11 -11.13
N GLN A 257 35.94 20.89 -12.42
CA GLN A 257 34.67 20.47 -12.99
C GLN A 257 34.57 18.95 -12.94
N CYS A 258 33.42 18.43 -12.55
CA CYS A 258 33.13 17.01 -12.48
C CYS A 258 31.87 16.66 -13.25
N ASN A 259 31.89 15.54 -13.96
CA ASN A 259 30.69 14.90 -14.46
C ASN A 259 30.10 14.01 -13.38
N LEU A 260 28.77 13.98 -13.31
CA LEU A 260 28.01 13.27 -12.29
C LEU A 260 26.98 12.34 -12.97
N PRO A 261 27.43 11.20 -13.53
CA PRO A 261 26.57 10.32 -14.30
C PRO A 261 25.40 9.77 -13.49
N ILE A 262 25.53 9.60 -12.17
CA ILE A 262 24.46 9.10 -11.31
C ILE A 262 23.18 9.96 -11.40
N ASN A 263 23.32 11.26 -11.66
CA ASN A 263 22.18 12.17 -11.74
C ASN A 263 21.28 11.92 -12.95
N ILE A 264 21.77 11.27 -14.02
CA ILE A 264 20.88 10.85 -15.12
C ILE A 264 19.86 9.82 -14.65
N TYR A 265 20.26 8.90 -13.77
CA TYR A 265 19.38 7.89 -13.21
C TYR A 265 18.41 8.52 -12.20
N ASN A 266 18.92 9.38 -11.32
CA ASN A 266 18.10 10.09 -10.34
C ASN A 266 16.98 10.89 -11.04
N ASP A 267 17.31 11.66 -12.08
CA ASP A 267 16.35 12.44 -12.86
C ASP A 267 15.17 11.58 -13.35
N LYS A 268 15.46 10.42 -13.95
CA LYS A 268 14.42 9.53 -14.51
C LYS A 268 13.67 8.73 -13.46
N ILE A 269 14.35 8.25 -12.42
CA ILE A 269 13.72 7.52 -11.32
C ILE A 269 12.76 8.44 -10.56
N PHE A 270 13.18 9.65 -10.20
CA PHE A 270 12.33 10.58 -9.46
C PHE A 270 11.16 11.10 -10.29
N LEU A 271 11.30 11.21 -11.61
CA LEU A 271 10.16 11.51 -12.49
C LEU A 271 9.15 10.36 -12.50
N GLY A 272 9.63 9.12 -12.65
CA GLY A 272 8.78 7.94 -12.60
C GLY A 272 8.04 7.82 -11.27
N ILE A 273 8.74 8.07 -10.15
CA ILE A 273 8.15 8.13 -8.82
C ILE A 273 7.09 9.22 -8.74
N TRP A 274 7.35 10.43 -9.26
CA TRP A 274 6.38 11.52 -9.25
C TRP A 274 5.07 11.13 -9.93
N VAL A 275 5.16 10.59 -11.15
CA VAL A 275 3.98 10.15 -11.92
C VAL A 275 3.26 9.00 -11.18
N TRP A 276 4.03 8.04 -10.67
CA TRP A 276 3.48 6.90 -9.94
C TRP A 276 2.76 7.31 -8.66
N LEU A 277 3.29 8.27 -7.90
CA LEU A 277 2.65 8.78 -6.69
C LEU A 277 1.32 9.48 -6.98
N ILE A 278 1.19 10.21 -8.09
CA ILE A 278 -0.10 10.78 -8.53
C ILE A 278 -1.10 9.66 -8.87
N VAL A 279 -0.66 8.67 -9.65
CA VAL A 279 -1.51 7.51 -10.00
C VAL A 279 -1.98 6.79 -8.74
N LEU A 280 -1.08 6.50 -7.80
CA LEU A 280 -1.43 5.88 -6.52
C LEU A 280 -2.38 6.74 -5.69
N ALA A 281 -2.16 8.06 -5.61
CA ALA A 281 -3.05 8.96 -4.87
C ALA A 281 -4.48 8.92 -5.41
N ILE A 282 -4.64 8.99 -6.75
CA ILE A 282 -5.94 8.90 -7.42
C ILE A 282 -6.57 7.52 -7.18
N LEU A 283 -5.83 6.44 -7.40
CA LEU A 283 -6.34 5.08 -7.21
C LEU A 283 -6.75 4.81 -5.76
N ASN A 284 -5.98 5.32 -4.78
CA ASN A 284 -6.32 5.21 -3.37
C ASN A 284 -7.63 5.96 -3.04
N LEU A 285 -7.80 7.18 -3.55
CA LEU A 285 -9.04 7.95 -3.40
C LEU A 285 -10.24 7.23 -4.01
N LEU A 286 -10.09 6.71 -5.23
CA LEU A 286 -11.14 5.94 -5.92
C LEU A 286 -11.46 4.64 -5.18
N SER A 287 -10.45 3.98 -4.60
CA SER A 287 -10.63 2.71 -3.88
C SER A 287 -11.55 2.84 -2.66
N ILE A 288 -11.64 4.01 -2.04
CA ILE A 288 -12.51 4.23 -0.87
C ILE A 288 -13.99 4.34 -1.27
N ILE A 289 -14.30 4.76 -2.50
CA ILE A 289 -15.68 5.03 -2.94
C ILE A 289 -16.57 3.79 -2.83
N PRO A 290 -16.20 2.60 -3.36
CA PRO A 290 -16.98 1.38 -3.17
C PRO A 290 -17.22 1.04 -1.70
N TRP A 291 -16.22 1.26 -0.83
CA TRP A 291 -16.31 0.98 0.60
C TRP A 291 -17.27 1.95 1.31
N ILE A 292 -17.29 3.23 0.93
CA ILE A 292 -18.28 4.18 1.44
C ILE A 292 -19.69 3.78 0.99
N LEU A 293 -19.87 3.36 -0.27
CA LEU A 293 -21.16 2.88 -0.78
C LEU A 293 -21.59 1.59 -0.05
N PHE A 294 -20.64 0.72 0.29
CA PHE A 294 -20.85 -0.52 1.04
C PHE A 294 -21.36 -0.28 2.47
N LEU A 295 -21.02 0.86 3.11
CA LEU A 295 -21.58 1.22 4.42
C LEU A 295 -23.10 1.49 4.38
N ARG A 296 -23.64 1.89 3.23
CA ARG A 296 -25.06 2.25 3.09
C ARG A 296 -25.94 1.02 3.32
N GLN A 297 -26.88 1.12 4.25
CA GLN A 297 -27.83 0.05 4.61
C GLN A 297 -28.52 -0.57 3.39
N ARG A 298 -28.86 0.25 2.39
CA ARG A 298 -29.53 -0.20 1.16
C ARG A 298 -28.68 -1.20 0.36
N GLN A 299 -27.39 -0.96 0.23
CA GLN A 299 -26.49 -1.88 -0.51
C GLN A 299 -26.29 -3.18 0.27
N ARG A 300 -26.06 -3.08 1.59
CA ARG A 300 -25.93 -4.25 2.49
C ARG A 300 -27.16 -5.16 2.41
N SER A 301 -28.34 -4.57 2.43
CA SER A 301 -29.61 -5.28 2.30
C SER A 301 -29.73 -6.03 0.97
N THR A 302 -29.37 -5.38 -0.15
CA THR A 302 -29.38 -6.04 -1.47
C THR A 302 -28.41 -7.22 -1.53
N THR A 303 -27.17 -7.05 -1.05
CA THR A 303 -26.16 -8.11 -1.07
C THR A 303 -26.57 -9.31 -0.20
N ILE A 304 -27.06 -9.09 1.02
CA ILE A 304 -27.50 -10.17 1.92
C ILE A 304 -28.72 -10.89 1.34
N ARG A 305 -29.66 -10.15 0.74
CA ARG A 305 -30.80 -10.75 0.02
C ARG A 305 -30.33 -11.60 -1.15
N ASN A 306 -29.29 -11.19 -1.88
CA ASN A 306 -28.71 -11.99 -2.96
C ASN A 306 -28.07 -13.28 -2.44
N TYR A 307 -27.27 -13.22 -1.36
CA TYR A 307 -26.71 -14.41 -0.73
C TYR A 307 -27.80 -15.41 -0.26
N LEU A 308 -28.87 -14.91 0.36
CA LEU A 308 -30.02 -15.74 0.77
C LEU A 308 -30.79 -16.33 -0.43
N ARG A 309 -30.83 -15.63 -1.56
CA ARG A 309 -31.44 -16.16 -2.81
C ARG A 309 -30.59 -17.27 -3.40
N ILE A 310 -29.28 -17.07 -3.51
CA ILE A 310 -28.33 -18.06 -4.05
C ILE A 310 -28.39 -19.35 -3.22
N SER A 311 -28.34 -19.24 -1.89
CA SER A 311 -28.44 -20.41 -1.00
C SER A 311 -29.76 -21.16 -1.14
N LYS A 312 -30.86 -20.47 -1.43
CA LYS A 312 -32.16 -21.13 -1.65
C LYS A 312 -32.21 -21.84 -3.00
N GLN A 313 -31.65 -21.25 -4.04
CA GLN A 313 -31.61 -21.86 -5.36
C GLN A 313 -30.77 -23.14 -5.35
N SER A 314 -29.61 -23.13 -4.66
CA SER A 314 -28.80 -24.33 -4.47
C SER A 314 -29.50 -25.42 -3.63
N THR A 315 -30.45 -25.05 -2.76
CA THR A 315 -31.25 -26.02 -1.98
C THR A 315 -32.52 -26.46 -2.72
N ALA A 316 -32.99 -25.67 -3.69
CA ALA A 316 -34.19 -25.92 -4.46
C ALA A 316 -33.96 -26.90 -5.61
N GLU A 317 -32.75 -26.93 -6.20
CA GLU A 317 -32.33 -28.00 -7.12
C GLU A 317 -32.33 -29.39 -6.44
N GLU A 318 -32.28 -29.45 -5.11
CA GLU A 318 -32.35 -30.69 -4.32
C GLU A 318 -33.78 -31.04 -3.86
N LYS A 319 -34.76 -30.14 -4.03
CA LYS A 319 -36.14 -30.29 -3.51
C LYS A 319 -37.22 -29.93 -4.52
N GLU A 320 -37.10 -30.40 -5.76
CA GLU A 320 -38.21 -30.42 -6.72
C GLU A 320 -39.19 -31.58 -6.45
N THR A 321 -39.58 -31.78 -5.20
CA THR A 321 -40.74 -32.62 -4.83
C THR A 321 -41.32 -32.16 -3.50
N LEU A 322 -41.83 -30.92 -3.42
CA LEU A 322 -43.08 -30.60 -2.69
C LEU A 322 -43.28 -29.09 -2.54
N LEU A 323 -44.39 -28.67 -3.15
CA LEU A 323 -45.33 -27.67 -2.65
C LEU A 323 -45.08 -26.20 -3.00
N SER A 324 -45.67 -25.85 -4.13
CA SER A 324 -46.41 -24.63 -4.44
C SER A 324 -47.24 -24.09 -3.26
N SER A 325 -46.65 -23.29 -2.38
CA SER A 325 -47.39 -22.38 -1.49
C SER A 325 -46.43 -21.44 -0.77
N THR A 326 -45.95 -20.37 -1.41
CA THR A 326 -45.36 -19.25 -0.64
C THR A 326 -45.26 -17.93 -1.41
N LYS A 327 -46.38 -17.40 -1.93
CA LYS A 327 -46.42 -16.01 -2.45
C LYS A 327 -46.74 -14.96 -1.36
N GLU A 328 -47.33 -15.34 -0.23
CA GLU A 328 -47.66 -14.39 0.85
C GLU A 328 -46.53 -14.11 1.85
N SER A 329 -45.49 -14.95 1.95
CA SER A 329 -44.41 -14.74 2.95
C SER A 329 -43.37 -13.67 2.55
N PHE A 330 -43.51 -13.01 1.40
CA PHE A 330 -42.47 -12.12 0.89
C PHE A 330 -42.49 -10.73 1.54
N LEU A 331 -43.66 -10.24 1.97
CA LEU A 331 -43.80 -8.89 2.55
C LEU A 331 -43.38 -8.85 4.03
N HIS A 332 -43.80 -9.83 4.85
CA HIS A 332 -43.35 -9.99 6.25
C HIS A 332 -41.89 -10.42 6.41
N ARG A 333 -41.23 -10.84 5.32
CA ARG A 333 -39.82 -11.22 5.34
C ARG A 333 -38.89 -10.02 5.16
N GLY A 334 -39.38 -8.90 4.63
CA GLY A 334 -38.62 -7.66 4.54
C GLY A 334 -38.15 -7.17 5.91
N ASP A 335 -39.08 -7.08 6.86
CA ASP A 335 -38.86 -6.59 8.23
C ASP A 335 -37.91 -7.50 9.04
N LYS A 336 -38.15 -8.82 9.01
CA LYS A 336 -37.25 -9.81 9.65
C LYS A 336 -35.83 -9.81 9.08
N THR A 337 -35.68 -9.52 7.78
CA THR A 337 -34.36 -9.44 7.14
C THR A 337 -33.61 -8.19 7.61
N GLU A 338 -34.31 -7.08 7.85
CA GLU A 338 -33.71 -5.85 8.35
C GLU A 338 -33.22 -5.99 9.80
N GLU A 339 -33.98 -6.67 10.66
CA GLU A 339 -33.52 -7.03 12.01
C GLU A 339 -32.24 -7.90 11.96
N PHE A 340 -32.19 -8.88 11.05
CA PHE A 340 -31.01 -9.73 10.86
C PHE A 340 -29.80 -8.94 10.35
N ILE A 341 -29.99 -7.99 9.43
CA ILE A 341 -28.92 -7.11 8.95
C ILE A 341 -28.36 -6.28 10.11
N ASN A 342 -29.22 -5.82 11.02
CA ASN A 342 -28.80 -5.09 12.22
C ASN A 342 -28.06 -6.01 13.21
N TYR A 343 -28.45 -7.28 13.35
CA TYR A 343 -27.73 -8.29 14.13
C TYR A 343 -26.31 -8.52 13.59
N LEU A 344 -26.16 -8.66 12.26
CA LEU A 344 -24.88 -8.91 11.61
C LEU A 344 -23.89 -7.72 11.74
N ARG A 345 -24.40 -6.50 11.94
CA ARG A 345 -23.65 -5.24 11.99
C ARG A 345 -22.78 -5.04 10.73
N ILE A 346 -21.96 -3.99 10.72
CA ILE A 346 -21.08 -3.67 9.59
C ILE A 346 -19.91 -4.66 9.52
N ASP A 347 -19.36 -5.06 10.67
CA ASP A 347 -18.24 -6.00 10.77
C ASP A 347 -18.57 -7.41 10.25
N GLY A 348 -19.73 -7.97 10.62
CA GLY A 348 -20.13 -9.29 10.13
C GLY A 348 -20.30 -9.30 8.62
N PHE A 349 -20.79 -8.20 8.07
CA PHE A 349 -20.92 -8.04 6.61
C PHE A 349 -19.55 -7.93 5.92
N LEU A 350 -18.59 -7.20 6.48
CA LEU A 350 -17.21 -7.15 5.98
C LEU A 350 -16.55 -8.53 5.97
N ILE A 351 -16.67 -9.28 7.08
CA ILE A 351 -16.09 -10.63 7.20
C ILE A 351 -16.69 -11.56 6.14
N LEU A 352 -18.01 -11.54 5.97
CA LEU A 352 -18.69 -12.34 4.94
C LEU A 352 -18.29 -11.94 3.52
N HIS A 353 -18.08 -10.65 3.27
CA HIS A 353 -17.60 -10.18 1.97
C HIS A 353 -16.17 -10.66 1.68
N ILE A 354 -15.27 -10.63 2.67
CA ILE A 354 -13.90 -11.16 2.53
C ILE A 354 -13.93 -12.68 2.29
N ILE A 355 -14.81 -13.41 3.00
CA ILE A 355 -15.00 -14.86 2.77
C ILE A 355 -15.48 -15.10 1.34
N ALA A 356 -16.55 -14.43 0.89
CA ALA A 356 -17.12 -14.59 -0.44
C ALA A 356 -16.08 -14.36 -1.56
N ARG A 357 -15.24 -13.32 -1.44
CA ARG A 357 -14.18 -13.03 -2.41
C ARG A 357 -13.08 -14.10 -2.46
N ASN A 358 -12.86 -14.80 -1.35
CA ASN A 358 -11.80 -15.81 -1.28
C ASN A 358 -12.29 -17.22 -1.57
N THR A 359 -13.52 -17.56 -1.20
CA THR A 359 -14.15 -18.85 -1.50
C THR A 359 -15.04 -18.69 -2.73
N ASP A 360 -16.35 -18.69 -2.55
CA ASP A 360 -17.37 -18.51 -3.57
C ASP A 360 -18.61 -17.88 -2.92
N ASP A 361 -19.43 -17.18 -3.72
CA ASP A 361 -20.70 -16.57 -3.26
C ASP A 361 -21.69 -17.61 -2.73
N ILE A 362 -21.62 -18.87 -3.21
CA ILE A 362 -22.47 -19.98 -2.77
C ILE A 362 -22.13 -20.35 -1.31
N VAL A 363 -20.83 -20.50 -1.00
CA VAL A 363 -20.35 -20.81 0.35
C VAL A 363 -20.72 -19.71 1.33
N ALA A 364 -20.56 -18.44 0.92
CA ALA A 364 -20.99 -17.30 1.72
C ALA A 364 -22.52 -17.32 1.93
N GLY A 365 -23.29 -17.66 0.90
CA GLY A 365 -24.75 -17.86 0.97
C GLY A 365 -25.16 -18.90 2.00
N GLN A 366 -24.52 -20.07 2.01
CA GLN A 366 -24.77 -21.14 2.98
C GLN A 366 -24.49 -20.69 4.42
N ILE A 367 -23.39 -19.98 4.65
CA ILE A 367 -23.05 -19.42 5.98
C ILE A 367 -24.14 -18.42 6.41
N VAL A 368 -24.57 -17.53 5.51
CA VAL A 368 -25.62 -16.54 5.79
C VAL A 368 -26.97 -17.20 6.11
N ASP A 369 -27.37 -18.23 5.37
CA ASP A 369 -28.63 -18.94 5.61
C ASP A 369 -28.64 -19.64 6.98
N HIS A 370 -27.54 -20.28 7.37
CA HIS A 370 -27.42 -20.89 8.70
C HIS A 370 -27.43 -19.85 9.82
N LEU A 371 -26.72 -18.73 9.66
CA LEU A 371 -26.76 -17.62 10.61
C LEU A 371 -28.17 -17.04 10.74
N TYR A 372 -28.91 -16.91 9.63
CA TYR A 372 -30.31 -16.45 9.62
C TYR A 372 -31.24 -17.43 10.36
N LYS A 373 -31.10 -18.74 10.13
CA LYS A 373 -31.88 -19.78 10.83
C LYS A 373 -31.63 -19.78 12.34
N ASN A 374 -30.37 -19.67 12.75
CA ASN A 374 -30.02 -19.58 14.18
C ASN A 374 -30.60 -18.33 14.82
N PHE A 375 -30.47 -17.17 14.16
CA PHE A 375 -31.07 -15.91 14.62
C PHE A 375 -32.59 -16.05 14.78
N GLU A 376 -33.27 -16.69 13.83
CA GLU A 376 -34.71 -16.93 13.93
C GLU A 376 -35.07 -17.86 15.10
N SER A 377 -34.27 -18.91 15.35
CA SER A 377 -34.49 -19.82 16.48
C SER A 377 -34.34 -19.13 17.84
N GLU A 378 -33.30 -18.30 18.02
CA GLU A 378 -33.08 -17.54 19.25
C GLU A 378 -34.21 -16.55 19.49
N ARG A 379 -34.71 -15.91 18.43
CA ARG A 379 -35.84 -14.99 18.52
C ARG A 379 -37.15 -15.70 18.87
N ARG A 380 -37.34 -16.95 18.44
CA ARG A 380 -38.52 -17.76 18.80
C ARG A 380 -38.48 -18.13 20.28
N ILE A 381 -37.32 -18.56 20.79
CA ILE A 381 -37.11 -18.88 22.20
C ILE A 381 -37.34 -17.64 23.07
N ALA A 382 -36.75 -16.50 22.70
CA ALA A 382 -36.94 -15.25 23.44
C ALA A 382 -38.40 -14.72 23.45
N ARG A 383 -39.25 -15.19 22.53
CA ARG A 383 -40.69 -14.86 22.51
C ARG A 383 -41.57 -15.88 23.24
N SER A 384 -41.08 -17.09 23.50
CA SER A 384 -41.81 -18.09 24.30
C SER A 384 -41.59 -17.90 25.81
N ASP A 385 -40.55 -17.17 26.20
CA ASP A 385 -40.22 -16.86 27.58
C ASP A 385 -40.85 -15.55 28.10
N VAL A 386 -41.64 -14.88 27.25
CA VAL A 386 -42.45 -13.68 27.55
C VAL A 386 -43.93 -14.05 27.45
#